data_AF-A0A1X6NYU4-F1
#
_entry.id   AF-A0A1X6NYU4-F1
#
_cell.length_a   1.000
_cell.length_b   1.000
_cell.length_c   1.000
_cell.angle_alpha   90.00
_cell.angle_beta   90.00
_cell.angle_gamma   90.00
#
_symmetry.space_group_name_H-M   'P 1'
#
loop_
_entity.id
_entity.type
_entity.pdbx_description
1 polymer ?
#
loop_
_entity_poly.entity_id
_entity_poly.type
_entity_poly.pdbx_seq_one_letter_code
_entity_poly.pdbx_strand_id
1 'polypeptide(L)'
;MGRFATLALAAAAVAAAATVVAAESDPRPPPKTMKITKESGEQCISRWYVTGLNTATGKWIWKDETTCCPPRMPTKTMTVFKEGKRCVSTWTQCDIKLNDDYNCERTWCDVTNCAEPVCPPEPMEMKTRYVKKNGERCVKTWTACGKKFSGGKCTWKGCDIIRCQPPCPKPMAKTMRTKTANMTCVDNWWPASLTVDTSKDGMDCSWAWKDIKVCHCRVGNTAKYVKC
;
A
#
# COMPACT_ATOMS: atom_id res chain seq x y z
N MET A 1 60.85 45.64 25.90
CA MET A 1 60.01 46.09 27.04
C MET A 1 59.06 44.94 27.33
N GLY A 2 59.32 44.05 28.29
CA GLY A 2 59.22 44.30 29.74
C GLY A 2 57.73 44.43 30.10
N ARG A 3 57.08 43.50 30.80
CA ARG A 3 57.45 42.94 32.10
C ARG A 3 56.89 41.54 32.33
N PHE A 4 57.72 40.74 32.98
CA PHE A 4 57.41 39.55 33.76
C PHE A 4 56.57 39.89 34.99
N ALA A 5 55.70 38.96 35.41
CA ALA A 5 55.47 38.66 36.81
C ALA A 5 55.12 37.17 36.96
N THR A 6 55.96 36.52 37.75
CA THR A 6 56.09 35.09 38.07
C THR A 6 55.30 34.69 39.33
N LEU A 7 55.16 33.36 39.49
CA LEU A 7 54.97 32.57 40.74
C LEU A 7 53.52 32.52 41.29
N ALA A 8 52.97 31.38 41.77
CA ALA A 8 53.59 30.15 42.29
C ALA A 8 52.66 28.91 42.19
N LEU A 9 53.29 27.74 42.22
CA LEU A 9 52.73 26.40 42.40
C LEU A 9 51.91 26.25 43.70
N ALA A 10 50.86 25.45 43.64
CA ALA A 10 50.49 24.56 44.74
C ALA A 10 49.99 23.22 44.16
N ALA A 11 50.78 22.18 44.36
CA ALA A 11 50.35 20.80 44.20
C ALA A 11 49.56 20.39 45.45
N ALA A 12 48.38 19.81 45.25
CA ALA A 12 47.69 19.03 46.28
C ALA A 12 46.99 17.85 45.60
N ALA A 13 47.63 16.68 45.67
CA ALA A 13 47.00 15.40 45.43
C ALA A 13 46.16 15.04 46.65
N VAL A 14 44.83 14.87 46.53
CA VAL A 14 44.07 13.98 47.42
C VAL A 14 42.85 13.43 46.69
N ALA A 15 42.89 12.11 46.50
CA ALA A 15 41.79 11.14 46.41
C ALA A 15 40.54 11.48 45.59
N ALA A 16 40.40 10.76 44.48
CA ALA A 16 39.09 10.31 44.03
C ALA A 16 38.40 9.58 45.19
N ALA A 17 37.46 10.25 45.84
CA ALA A 17 36.46 9.58 46.65
C ALA A 17 35.53 8.86 45.68
N ALA A 18 35.92 7.63 45.31
CA ALA A 18 34.95 6.62 44.99
C ALA A 18 33.97 6.60 46.16
N THR A 19 32.75 7.11 45.94
CA THR A 19 31.62 6.75 46.80
C THR A 19 31.42 5.27 46.60
N VAL A 20 32.14 4.49 47.41
CA VAL A 20 31.83 3.11 47.70
C VAL A 20 30.41 3.17 48.21
N VAL A 21 29.46 2.82 47.34
CA VAL A 21 28.18 2.28 47.80
C VAL A 21 28.61 1.16 48.72
N ALA A 22 28.49 1.38 50.03
CA ALA A 22 28.61 0.32 51.00
C ALA A 22 27.53 -0.68 50.59
N ALA A 23 27.95 -1.71 49.85
CA ALA A 23 27.20 -2.93 49.77
C ALA A 23 27.06 -3.37 51.22
N GLU A 24 25.85 -3.22 51.78
CA GLU A 24 25.44 -3.94 52.96
C GLU A 24 25.62 -5.43 52.62
N SER A 25 26.82 -5.96 52.88
CA SER A 25 27.16 -7.35 52.75
C SER A 25 26.66 -8.11 53.99
N ASP A 26 25.38 -7.94 54.28
CA ASP A 26 24.62 -8.84 55.11
C ASP A 26 23.75 -9.66 54.13
N PRO A 27 23.57 -10.98 54.29
CA PRO A 27 22.71 -11.75 53.40
C PRO A 27 21.23 -11.45 53.71
N ARG A 28 20.82 -10.18 53.67
CA ARG A 28 19.45 -9.74 53.89
C ARG A 28 18.61 -10.25 52.72
N PRO A 29 17.60 -11.11 52.98
CA PRO A 29 16.73 -11.61 51.94
C PRO A 29 16.07 -10.45 51.17
N PRO A 30 15.97 -10.54 49.84
CA PRO A 30 15.28 -9.53 49.06
C PRO A 30 13.79 -9.53 49.41
N PRO A 31 13.11 -8.37 49.32
CA PRO A 31 11.67 -8.29 49.51
C PRO A 31 10.95 -9.15 48.46
N LYS A 32 9.85 -9.77 48.89
CA LYS A 32 8.98 -10.60 48.05
C LYS A 32 7.67 -9.90 47.84
N THR A 33 7.05 -10.08 46.67
CA THR A 33 5.71 -9.58 46.39
C THR A 33 4.82 -10.68 45.84
N MET A 34 3.53 -10.64 46.17
CA MET A 34 2.51 -11.54 45.65
C MET A 34 1.25 -10.76 45.34
N LYS A 35 0.61 -11.11 44.23
CA LYS A 35 -0.67 -10.55 43.81
C LYS A 35 -1.78 -11.51 44.22
N ILE A 36 -2.77 -11.00 44.94
CA ILE A 36 -3.92 -11.75 45.43
C ILE A 36 -5.18 -11.10 44.85
N THR A 37 -6.14 -11.90 44.39
CA THR A 37 -7.49 -11.42 44.06
C THR A 37 -8.43 -11.92 45.14
N LYS A 38 -9.08 -11.01 45.87
CA LYS A 38 -10.10 -11.36 46.87
C LYS A 38 -11.39 -11.80 46.19
N GLU A 39 -12.26 -12.49 46.92
CA GLU A 39 -13.59 -12.89 46.43
C GLU A 39 -14.46 -11.69 46.01
N SER A 40 -14.25 -10.52 46.61
CA SER A 40 -14.89 -9.26 46.21
C SER A 40 -14.44 -8.70 44.86
N GLY A 41 -13.46 -9.33 44.20
CA GLY A 41 -12.86 -8.86 42.95
C GLY A 41 -11.76 -7.78 43.13
N GLU A 42 -11.48 -7.37 44.37
CA GLU A 42 -10.34 -6.49 44.68
C GLU A 42 -9.02 -7.20 44.41
N GLN A 43 -8.10 -6.50 43.75
CA GLN A 43 -6.73 -6.98 43.54
C GLN A 43 -5.82 -6.32 44.57
N CYS A 44 -5.16 -7.12 45.38
CA CYS A 44 -4.24 -6.67 46.41
C CYS A 44 -2.83 -7.15 46.13
N ILE A 45 -1.85 -6.34 46.54
CA ILE A 45 -0.44 -6.68 46.44
C ILE A 45 0.08 -6.79 47.87
N SER A 46 0.48 -8.00 48.25
CA SER A 46 1.16 -8.27 49.52
C SER A 46 2.65 -8.20 49.29
N ARG A 47 3.34 -7.41 50.09
CA ARG A 47 4.79 -7.27 50.10
C ARG A 47 5.34 -7.76 51.43
N TRP A 48 6.33 -8.63 51.39
CA TRP A 48 7.09 -9.05 52.55
C TRP A 48 8.49 -8.51 52.46
N TYR A 49 8.94 -7.84 53.51
CA TYR A 49 10.30 -7.33 53.62
C TYR A 49 10.85 -7.55 55.01
N VAL A 50 12.17 -7.68 55.10
CA VAL A 50 12.85 -7.89 56.37
C VAL A 50 12.94 -6.56 57.11
N THR A 51 12.58 -6.50 58.38
CA THR A 51 12.73 -5.31 59.24
C THR A 51 13.90 -5.40 60.20
N GLY A 52 14.43 -6.60 60.43
CA GLY A 52 15.62 -6.83 61.27
C GLY A 52 15.96 -8.30 61.41
N LEU A 53 17.02 -8.61 62.16
CA LEU A 53 17.45 -9.96 62.49
C LEU A 53 17.16 -10.22 63.98
N ASN A 54 16.46 -11.31 64.29
CA ASN A 54 16.31 -11.73 65.69
C ASN A 54 17.63 -12.35 66.16
N THR A 55 18.38 -11.62 66.97
CA THR A 55 19.72 -12.00 67.45
C THR A 55 19.73 -13.22 68.37
N ALA A 56 18.59 -13.57 69.00
CA ALA A 56 18.48 -14.75 69.85
C ALA A 56 18.22 -16.05 69.06
N THR A 57 17.65 -15.95 67.86
CA THR A 57 17.25 -17.13 67.05
C THR A 57 17.96 -17.20 65.70
N GLY A 58 18.68 -16.15 65.30
CA GLY A 58 19.32 -16.04 63.99
C GLY A 58 18.35 -15.95 62.81
N LYS A 59 17.05 -15.74 63.07
CA LYS A 59 16.00 -15.68 62.03
C LYS A 59 15.67 -14.24 61.64
N TRP A 60 15.43 -14.03 60.35
CA TRP A 60 14.96 -12.74 59.84
C TRP A 60 13.54 -12.43 60.31
N ILE A 61 13.33 -11.21 60.78
CA ILE A 61 12.02 -10.67 61.14
C ILE A 61 11.41 -10.11 59.85
N TRP A 62 10.31 -10.71 59.43
CA TRP A 62 9.55 -10.29 58.25
C TRP A 62 8.38 -9.41 58.68
N LYS A 63 8.15 -8.34 57.94
CA LYS A 63 6.93 -7.55 57.99
C LYS A 63 6.20 -7.72 56.68
N ASP A 64 4.89 -7.88 56.77
CA ASP A 64 3.98 -7.90 55.62
C ASP A 64 3.16 -6.62 55.57
N GLU A 65 3.00 -6.09 54.36
CA GLU A 65 2.09 -4.99 54.07
C GLU A 65 1.24 -5.39 52.87
N THR A 66 -0.07 -5.25 52.99
CA THR A 66 -1.01 -5.55 51.92
C THR A 66 -1.73 -4.29 51.51
N THR A 67 -1.53 -3.87 50.25
CA THR A 67 -2.24 -2.74 49.66
C THR A 67 -3.28 -3.28 48.70
N CYS A 68 -4.54 -2.96 48.94
CA CYS A 68 -5.64 -3.32 48.04
C CYS A 68 -5.96 -2.16 47.12
N CYS A 69 -6.01 -2.45 45.82
CA CYS A 69 -6.26 -1.46 44.81
C CYS A 69 -7.75 -1.41 44.47
N PRO A 70 -8.27 -0.23 44.07
CA PRO A 70 -9.65 -0.07 43.62
C PRO A 70 -9.99 -1.10 42.53
N PRO A 71 -11.25 -1.54 42.40
CA PRO A 71 -11.66 -2.53 41.41
C PRO A 71 -11.24 -2.13 39.98
N ARG A 72 -11.17 -3.13 39.09
CA ARG A 72 -10.81 -2.89 37.69
C ARG A 72 -11.80 -1.92 37.05
N MET A 73 -11.27 -0.98 36.28
CA MET A 73 -12.09 -0.12 35.44
C MET A 73 -12.70 -0.93 34.30
N PRO A 74 -13.89 -0.53 33.81
CA PRO A 74 -14.55 -1.23 32.72
C PRO A 74 -13.70 -1.22 31.45
N THR A 75 -13.80 -2.29 30.67
CA THR A 75 -13.21 -2.40 29.34
C THR A 75 -13.69 -1.27 28.45
N LYS A 76 -12.76 -0.61 27.76
CA LYS A 76 -13.08 0.42 26.77
C LYS A 76 -12.86 -0.14 25.37
N THR A 77 -13.72 0.22 24.42
CA THR A 77 -13.57 -0.15 23.02
C THR A 77 -13.56 1.09 22.15
N MET A 78 -12.73 1.07 21.11
CA MET A 78 -12.65 2.13 20.10
C MET A 78 -12.53 1.52 18.71
N THR A 79 -13.31 2.04 17.76
CA THR A 79 -13.13 1.68 16.35
C THR A 79 -12.02 2.52 15.74
N VAL A 80 -11.00 1.87 15.19
CA VAL A 80 -9.89 2.50 14.47
C VAL A 80 -9.79 1.94 13.06
N PHE A 81 -9.26 2.73 12.12
CA PHE A 81 -9.02 2.27 10.76
C PHE A 81 -7.51 2.09 10.54
N LYS A 82 -7.06 0.85 10.39
CA LYS A 82 -5.66 0.52 10.03
C LYS A 82 -5.65 -0.01 8.60
N GLU A 83 -4.83 0.59 7.73
CA GLU A 83 -4.72 0.21 6.31
C GLU A 83 -6.07 0.16 5.56
N GLY A 84 -7.02 1.03 5.96
CA GLY A 84 -8.37 1.06 5.41
C GLY A 84 -9.31 -0.06 5.90
N LYS A 85 -8.83 -1.01 6.71
CA LYS A 85 -9.65 -2.03 7.40
C LYS A 85 -10.26 -1.45 8.68
N ARG A 86 -11.48 -1.88 9.03
CA ARG A 86 -12.12 -1.52 10.30
C ARG A 86 -11.59 -2.44 11.38
N CYS A 87 -10.97 -1.85 12.40
CA CYS A 87 -10.44 -2.58 13.54
C CYS A 87 -11.14 -2.12 14.82
N VAL A 88 -11.32 -3.04 15.76
CA VAL A 88 -11.79 -2.75 17.10
C VAL A 88 -10.61 -2.89 18.04
N SER A 89 -10.25 -1.78 18.69
CA SER A 89 -9.25 -1.74 19.75
C SER A 89 -9.97 -1.86 21.09
N THR A 90 -9.63 -2.89 21.86
CA THR A 90 -10.20 -3.19 23.17
C THR A 90 -9.14 -2.99 24.23
N TRP A 91 -9.41 -2.11 25.19
CA TRP A 91 -8.49 -1.67 26.22
C TRP A 91 -8.94 -2.24 27.56
N THR A 92 -8.09 -3.04 28.19
CA THR A 92 -8.36 -3.69 29.47
C THR A 92 -7.20 -3.50 30.44
N GLN A 93 -7.48 -3.56 31.73
CA GLN A 93 -6.43 -3.56 32.76
C GLN A 93 -5.93 -4.99 32.96
N CYS A 94 -4.74 -5.27 32.43
CA CYS A 94 -4.16 -6.61 32.41
C CYS A 94 -3.23 -6.87 33.60
N ASP A 95 -2.59 -5.83 34.14
CA ASP A 95 -1.69 -5.96 35.28
C ASP A 95 -1.86 -4.84 36.31
N ILE A 96 -1.32 -5.10 37.50
CA ILE A 96 -1.30 -4.20 38.64
C ILE A 96 0.05 -4.28 39.35
N LYS A 97 0.62 -3.14 39.69
CA LYS A 97 1.88 -3.01 40.45
C LYS A 97 1.78 -1.87 41.47
N LEU A 98 2.72 -1.83 42.40
CA LEU A 98 2.92 -0.66 43.27
C LEU A 98 4.02 0.20 42.64
N ASN A 99 3.82 1.52 42.61
CA ASN A 99 4.88 2.47 42.27
C ASN A 99 5.83 2.68 43.48
N ASP A 100 6.84 3.53 43.31
CA ASP A 100 7.84 3.80 44.37
C ASP A 100 7.23 4.44 45.63
N ASP A 101 6.09 5.11 45.50
CA ASP A 101 5.30 5.68 46.60
C ASP A 101 4.29 4.69 47.22
N TYR A 102 4.33 3.41 46.82
CA TYR A 102 3.39 2.36 47.25
C TYR A 102 1.93 2.59 46.84
N ASN A 103 1.70 3.42 45.81
CA ASN A 103 0.40 3.61 45.19
C ASN A 103 0.15 2.57 44.09
N CYS A 104 -1.11 2.20 43.94
CA CYS A 104 -1.55 1.26 42.91
C CYS A 104 -1.44 1.85 41.51
N GLU A 105 -0.65 1.22 40.66
CA GLU A 105 -0.53 1.53 39.24
C GLU A 105 -1.08 0.36 38.42
N ARG A 106 -1.99 0.64 37.49
CA ARG A 106 -2.60 -0.38 36.62
C ARG A 106 -2.07 -0.26 35.21
N THR A 107 -1.58 -1.37 34.68
CA THR A 107 -1.13 -1.46 33.28
C THR A 107 -2.32 -1.71 32.38
N TRP A 108 -2.47 -0.86 31.36
CA TRP A 108 -3.44 -1.05 30.30
C TRP A 108 -2.83 -1.92 29.20
N CYS A 109 -3.56 -2.95 28.81
CA CYS A 109 -3.29 -3.72 27.60
C CYS A 109 -4.32 -3.35 26.54
N ASP A 110 -3.87 -3.14 25.32
CA ASP A 110 -4.71 -3.03 24.14
C ASP A 110 -4.65 -4.32 23.33
N VAL A 111 -5.81 -4.75 22.85
CA VAL A 111 -5.92 -5.81 21.84
C VAL A 111 -6.64 -5.20 20.66
N THR A 112 -5.97 -5.18 19.50
CA THR A 112 -6.56 -4.67 18.26
C THR A 112 -6.92 -5.83 17.34
N ASN A 113 -8.21 -6.01 17.10
CA ASN A 113 -8.73 -7.02 16.17
C ASN A 113 -9.23 -6.33 14.89
N CYS A 114 -8.63 -6.68 13.75
CA CYS A 114 -9.00 -6.15 12.44
C CYS A 114 -9.74 -7.23 11.65
N ALA A 115 -10.94 -6.91 11.17
CA ALA A 115 -11.65 -7.77 10.23
C ALA A 115 -11.31 -7.36 8.79
N GLU A 116 -11.07 -8.34 7.92
CA GLU A 116 -11.03 -8.07 6.49
C GLU A 116 -12.44 -7.83 5.98
N PRO A 117 -12.73 -6.66 5.38
CA PRO A 117 -14.05 -6.40 4.87
C PRO A 117 -14.30 -7.22 3.61
N VAL A 118 -15.50 -7.79 3.52
CA VAL A 118 -15.92 -8.60 2.37
C VAL A 118 -16.12 -7.71 1.15
N CYS A 119 -15.52 -8.09 0.02
CA CYS A 119 -15.70 -7.41 -1.24
C CYS A 119 -17.03 -7.83 -1.89
N PRO A 120 -17.72 -6.93 -2.61
CA PRO A 120 -18.84 -7.35 -3.44
C PRO A 120 -18.37 -8.36 -4.51
N PRO A 121 -19.29 -9.10 -5.14
CA PRO A 121 -18.97 -9.95 -6.28
C PRO A 121 -18.12 -9.20 -7.31
N GLU A 122 -17.22 -9.92 -7.98
CA GLU A 122 -16.37 -9.32 -8.99
C GLU A 122 -17.24 -8.75 -10.12
N PRO A 123 -17.13 -7.46 -10.44
CA PRO A 123 -17.89 -6.85 -11.51
C PRO A 123 -17.44 -7.43 -12.85
N MET A 124 -18.42 -7.62 -13.75
CA MET A 124 -18.15 -8.09 -15.10
C MET A 124 -17.25 -7.12 -15.87
N GLU A 125 -16.54 -7.66 -16.86
CA GLU A 125 -15.76 -6.83 -17.78
C GLU A 125 -16.67 -5.82 -18.49
N MET A 126 -16.25 -4.55 -18.52
CA MET A 126 -16.98 -3.48 -19.19
C MET A 126 -16.20 -3.01 -20.40
N LYS A 127 -16.82 -3.06 -21.58
CA LYS A 127 -16.22 -2.57 -22.83
C LYS A 127 -16.87 -1.24 -23.23
N THR A 128 -16.05 -0.20 -23.36
CA THR A 128 -16.45 1.10 -23.90
C THR A 128 -15.75 1.31 -25.23
N ARG A 129 -16.53 1.52 -26.30
CA ARG A 129 -16.02 1.77 -27.65
C ARG A 129 -16.10 3.27 -27.95
N TYR A 130 -15.04 3.84 -28.49
CA TYR A 130 -15.00 5.25 -28.87
C TYR A 130 -14.10 5.47 -30.09
N VAL A 131 -14.32 6.58 -30.79
CA VAL A 131 -13.51 7.00 -31.93
C VAL A 131 -12.80 8.30 -31.54
N LYS A 132 -11.48 8.34 -31.72
CA LYS A 132 -10.70 9.56 -31.49
C LYS A 132 -10.87 10.54 -32.65
N LYS A 133 -10.49 11.80 -32.42
CA LYS A 133 -10.53 12.86 -33.45
C LYS A 133 -9.70 12.54 -34.69
N ASN A 134 -8.62 11.76 -34.56
CA ASN A 134 -7.77 11.31 -35.67
C ASN A 134 -8.36 10.12 -36.46
N GLY A 135 -9.58 9.68 -36.15
CA GLY A 135 -10.24 8.55 -36.79
C GLY A 135 -9.83 7.18 -36.27
N GLU A 136 -8.94 7.10 -35.26
CA GLU A 136 -8.62 5.83 -34.59
C GLU A 136 -9.84 5.32 -33.82
N ARG A 137 -10.14 4.04 -33.98
CA ARG A 137 -11.17 3.37 -33.19
C ARG A 137 -10.53 2.66 -32.01
N CYS A 138 -11.00 2.96 -30.82
CA CYS A 138 -10.46 2.40 -29.58
C CYS A 138 -11.53 1.65 -28.81
N VAL A 139 -11.10 0.56 -28.17
CA VAL A 139 -11.89 -0.17 -27.19
C VAL A 139 -11.15 -0.08 -25.86
N LYS A 140 -11.84 0.49 -24.88
CA LYS A 140 -11.44 0.51 -23.48
C LYS A 140 -12.14 -0.66 -22.79
N THR A 141 -11.37 -1.65 -22.36
CA THR A 141 -11.86 -2.76 -21.54
C THR A 141 -11.45 -2.49 -20.10
N TRP A 142 -12.45 -2.35 -19.24
CA TRP A 142 -12.27 -2.26 -17.79
C TRP A 142 -12.43 -3.65 -17.19
N THR A 143 -11.48 -4.06 -16.35
CA THR A 143 -11.56 -5.30 -15.57
C THR A 143 -11.20 -5.03 -14.11
N ALA A 144 -11.69 -5.87 -13.20
CA ALA A 144 -11.24 -5.85 -11.82
C ALA A 144 -9.86 -6.54 -11.73
N CYS A 145 -8.83 -5.81 -11.28
CA CYS A 145 -7.46 -6.33 -11.22
C CYS A 145 -6.88 -6.35 -9.80
N GLY A 146 -7.69 -6.01 -8.80
CA GLY A 146 -7.28 -6.00 -7.40
C GLY A 146 -8.36 -5.45 -6.47
N LYS A 147 -8.07 -5.43 -5.18
CA LYS A 147 -8.96 -4.96 -4.12
C LYS A 147 -8.44 -3.65 -3.53
N LYS A 148 -9.36 -2.79 -3.09
CA LYS A 148 -9.08 -1.54 -2.38
C LYS A 148 -9.89 -1.52 -1.10
N PHE A 149 -9.22 -1.27 0.02
CA PHE A 149 -9.84 -1.15 1.33
C PHE A 149 -9.87 0.32 1.75
N SER A 150 -11.05 0.84 2.08
CA SER A 150 -11.21 2.22 2.53
C SER A 150 -12.38 2.32 3.50
N GLY A 151 -12.15 2.90 4.68
CA GLY A 151 -13.19 3.11 5.69
C GLY A 151 -13.90 1.81 6.11
N GLY A 152 -13.21 0.68 6.12
CA GLY A 152 -13.81 -0.63 6.45
C GLY A 152 -14.66 -1.22 5.34
N LYS A 153 -14.60 -0.69 4.12
CA LYS A 153 -15.26 -1.23 2.94
C LYS A 153 -14.22 -1.77 1.97
N CYS A 154 -14.52 -2.90 1.34
CA CYS A 154 -13.75 -3.39 0.19
C CYS A 154 -14.44 -2.97 -1.10
N THR A 155 -13.69 -2.41 -2.05
CA THR A 155 -14.10 -2.12 -3.42
C THR A 155 -13.11 -2.72 -4.40
N TRP A 156 -13.55 -2.98 -5.64
CA TRP A 156 -12.63 -3.44 -6.69
C TRP A 156 -11.80 -2.29 -7.26
N LYS A 157 -10.52 -2.56 -7.49
CA LYS A 157 -9.62 -1.69 -8.25
C LYS A 157 -9.76 -2.03 -9.72
N GLY A 158 -10.14 -1.03 -10.51
CA GLY A 158 -10.22 -1.14 -11.96
C GLY A 158 -8.86 -1.06 -12.63
N CYS A 159 -8.64 -1.90 -13.64
CA CYS A 159 -7.58 -1.75 -14.62
C CYS A 159 -8.18 -1.55 -16.00
N ASP A 160 -7.83 -0.43 -16.61
CA ASP A 160 -8.25 -0.10 -17.96
C ASP A 160 -7.20 -0.55 -18.97
N ILE A 161 -7.61 -1.36 -19.94
CA ILE A 161 -6.80 -1.73 -21.10
C ILE A 161 -7.41 -1.04 -22.31
N ILE A 162 -6.62 -0.19 -22.97
CA ILE A 162 -7.04 0.51 -24.18
C ILE A 162 -6.33 -0.11 -25.38
N ARG A 163 -7.11 -0.59 -26.35
CA ARG A 163 -6.60 -1.03 -27.65
C ARG A 163 -7.18 -0.15 -28.73
N CYS A 164 -6.31 0.46 -29.53
CA CYS A 164 -6.72 1.32 -30.64
C CYS A 164 -6.26 0.72 -31.96
N GLN A 165 -7.13 0.78 -32.96
CA GLN A 165 -6.82 0.46 -34.34
C GLN A 165 -6.69 1.77 -35.14
N PRO A 166 -5.67 1.89 -36.01
CA PRO A 166 -5.51 3.06 -36.87
C PRO A 166 -6.71 3.25 -37.79
N PRO A 167 -6.97 4.48 -38.27
CA PRO A 167 -8.03 4.74 -39.24
C PRO A 167 -7.80 3.93 -40.53
N CYS A 168 -8.87 3.68 -41.29
CA CYS A 168 -8.80 2.96 -42.55
C CYS A 168 -7.88 3.70 -43.53
N PRO A 169 -6.72 3.13 -43.91
CA PRO A 169 -5.81 3.81 -44.82
C PRO A 169 -6.45 3.88 -46.21
N LYS A 170 -6.37 5.05 -46.85
CA LYS A 170 -6.77 5.21 -48.25
C LYS A 170 -5.69 4.58 -49.14
N PRO A 171 -6.02 3.55 -49.93
CA PRO A 171 -5.04 2.90 -50.79
C PRO A 171 -4.63 3.86 -51.92
N MET A 172 -3.43 3.67 -52.44
CA MET A 172 -2.95 4.47 -53.57
C MET A 172 -3.68 4.09 -54.86
N ALA A 173 -3.91 5.08 -55.73
CA ALA A 173 -4.35 4.83 -57.08
C ALA A 173 -3.32 3.96 -57.81
N LYS A 174 -3.79 3.11 -58.71
CA LYS A 174 -2.97 2.17 -59.47
C LYS A 174 -3.15 2.45 -60.96
N THR A 175 -2.06 2.37 -61.70
CA THR A 175 -2.08 2.43 -63.17
C THR A 175 -1.37 1.21 -63.71
N MET A 176 -2.02 0.47 -64.61
CA MET A 176 -1.41 -0.61 -65.36
C MET A 176 -1.37 -0.23 -66.84
N ARG A 177 -0.24 -0.53 -67.47
CA ARG A 177 -0.07 -0.37 -68.91
C ARG A 177 0.14 -1.73 -69.53
N THR A 178 -0.72 -2.09 -70.47
CA THR A 178 -0.58 -3.32 -71.25
C THR A 178 -0.25 -2.92 -72.67
N LYS A 179 0.85 -3.45 -73.20
CA LYS A 179 1.31 -3.16 -74.56
C LYS A 179 1.46 -4.44 -75.36
N THR A 180 0.79 -4.51 -76.49
CA THR A 180 0.99 -5.53 -77.52
C THR A 180 1.46 -4.87 -78.81
N ALA A 181 1.80 -5.65 -79.85
CA ALA A 181 2.31 -5.12 -81.12
C ALA A 181 1.38 -4.09 -81.80
N ASN A 182 0.06 -4.20 -81.57
CA ASN A 182 -0.96 -3.39 -82.24
C ASN A 182 -1.85 -2.58 -81.28
N MET A 183 -1.66 -2.70 -79.95
CA MET A 183 -2.55 -2.07 -78.97
C MET A 183 -1.78 -1.65 -77.71
N THR A 184 -2.08 -0.47 -77.20
CA THR A 184 -1.63 0.00 -75.88
C THR A 184 -2.84 0.36 -75.05
N CYS A 185 -3.08 -0.34 -73.95
CA CYS A 185 -4.12 -0.01 -72.98
C CYS A 185 -3.50 0.57 -71.72
N VAL A 186 -4.15 1.60 -71.18
CA VAL A 186 -3.86 2.18 -69.87
C VAL A 186 -5.10 2.01 -69.00
N ASP A 187 -4.97 1.22 -67.95
CA ASP A 187 -5.99 0.98 -66.94
C ASP A 187 -5.65 1.81 -65.70
N ASN A 188 -6.51 2.75 -65.34
CA ASN A 188 -6.39 3.55 -64.13
C ASN A 188 -7.45 3.13 -63.12
N TRP A 189 -7.03 2.73 -61.92
CA TRP A 189 -7.90 2.41 -60.79
C TRP A 189 -7.66 3.39 -59.66
N TRP A 190 -8.71 3.96 -59.09
CA TRP A 190 -8.61 4.78 -57.88
C TRP A 190 -9.67 4.37 -56.85
N PRO A 191 -9.37 4.51 -55.55
CA PRO A 191 -10.36 4.31 -54.50
C PRO A 191 -11.50 5.33 -54.63
N ALA A 192 -12.73 4.83 -54.74
CA ALA A 192 -13.94 5.63 -54.96
C ALA A 192 -14.70 5.91 -53.67
N SER A 193 -14.95 4.88 -52.85
CA SER A 193 -15.65 5.00 -51.57
C SER A 193 -15.14 3.97 -50.56
N LEU A 194 -15.32 4.27 -49.28
CA LEU A 194 -14.94 3.43 -48.15
C LEU A 194 -16.19 2.93 -47.43
N THR A 195 -16.25 1.63 -47.18
CA THR A 195 -17.20 0.99 -46.27
C THR A 195 -16.44 0.51 -45.03
N VAL A 196 -16.95 0.82 -43.85
CA VAL A 196 -16.34 0.42 -42.56
C VAL A 196 -17.34 -0.44 -41.79
N ASP A 197 -17.00 -1.70 -41.55
CA ASP A 197 -17.74 -2.56 -40.62
C ASP A 197 -17.20 -2.36 -39.20
N THR A 198 -18.13 -2.11 -38.29
CA THR A 198 -17.88 -1.79 -36.89
C THR A 198 -18.60 -2.73 -35.93
N SER A 199 -19.16 -3.83 -36.43
CA SER A 199 -19.89 -4.86 -35.68
C SER A 199 -19.03 -5.56 -34.62
N LYS A 200 -17.71 -5.60 -34.81
CA LYS A 200 -16.72 -6.14 -33.86
C LYS A 200 -16.01 -5.02 -33.09
N ASP A 201 -15.15 -5.43 -32.15
CA ASP A 201 -14.26 -4.53 -31.40
C ASP A 201 -13.26 -3.79 -32.31
N GLY A 202 -12.89 -4.41 -33.44
CA GLY A 202 -12.04 -3.81 -34.47
C GLY A 202 -12.84 -3.06 -35.55
N MET A 203 -12.16 -2.70 -36.62
CA MET A 203 -12.75 -2.06 -37.79
C MET A 203 -12.24 -2.76 -39.05
N ASP A 204 -13.18 -3.23 -39.87
CA ASP A 204 -12.89 -3.87 -41.15
C ASP A 204 -13.19 -2.89 -42.28
N CYS A 205 -12.16 -2.57 -43.07
CA CYS A 205 -12.19 -1.53 -44.08
C CYS A 205 -12.27 -2.14 -45.47
N SER A 206 -13.26 -1.74 -46.27
CA SER A 206 -13.41 -2.16 -47.67
C SER A 206 -13.48 -0.95 -48.58
N TRP A 207 -12.62 -0.88 -49.59
CA TRP A 207 -12.61 0.19 -50.58
C TRP A 207 -13.24 -0.28 -51.88
N ALA A 208 -14.26 0.46 -52.35
CA ALA A 208 -14.73 0.35 -53.71
C ALA A 208 -13.73 1.03 -54.65
N TRP A 209 -13.50 0.43 -55.82
CA TRP A 209 -12.60 0.96 -56.83
C TRP A 209 -13.39 1.45 -58.03
N LYS A 210 -12.97 2.57 -58.60
CA LYS A 210 -13.42 3.03 -59.91
C LYS A 210 -12.30 2.85 -60.90
N ASP A 211 -12.63 2.34 -62.07
CA ASP A 211 -11.69 2.07 -63.14
C ASP A 211 -12.04 2.83 -64.41
N ILE A 212 -11.00 3.25 -65.13
CA ILE A 212 -11.11 3.68 -66.52
C ILE A 212 -10.02 2.98 -67.31
N LYS A 213 -10.45 2.28 -68.36
CA LYS A 213 -9.61 1.70 -69.39
C LYS A 213 -9.64 2.57 -70.64
N VAL A 214 -8.48 3.00 -71.10
CA VAL A 214 -8.33 3.63 -72.42
C VAL A 214 -7.35 2.81 -73.23
N CYS A 215 -7.81 2.29 -74.37
CA CYS A 215 -6.97 1.55 -75.31
C CYS A 215 -6.73 2.39 -76.55
N HIS A 216 -5.51 2.31 -77.07
CA HIS A 216 -5.13 2.90 -78.33
C HIS A 216 -4.66 1.80 -79.28
N CYS A 217 -5.28 1.72 -80.44
CA CYS A 217 -5.03 0.72 -81.46
C CYS A 217 -4.24 1.33 -82.62
N ARG A 218 -3.31 0.55 -83.19
CA ARG A 218 -2.51 0.98 -84.34
C ARG A 218 -3.38 1.03 -85.59
N VAL A 219 -3.30 2.14 -86.34
CA VAL A 219 -4.07 2.31 -87.58
C VAL A 219 -3.29 1.70 -88.75
N GLY A 220 -3.65 0.48 -89.15
CA GLY A 220 -2.97 -0.25 -90.23
C GLY A 220 -1.46 -0.36 -89.99
N ASN A 221 -0.65 -0.24 -91.05
CA ASN A 221 0.82 -0.26 -90.94
C ASN A 221 1.43 1.08 -90.48
N THR A 222 0.62 2.12 -90.24
CA THR A 222 1.15 3.43 -89.85
C THR A 222 1.59 3.45 -88.38
N ALA A 223 2.50 4.37 -88.02
CA ALA A 223 2.92 4.57 -86.63
C ALA A 223 1.89 5.33 -85.77
N LYS A 224 0.68 5.57 -86.30
CA LYS A 224 -0.39 6.30 -85.59
C LYS A 224 -1.23 5.34 -84.76
N TYR A 225 -1.49 5.74 -83.51
CA TYR A 225 -2.37 5.03 -82.59
C TYR A 225 -3.59 5.92 -82.28
N VAL A 226 -4.79 5.38 -82.46
CA VAL A 226 -6.06 6.08 -82.16
C VAL A 226 -6.81 5.35 -81.07
N LYS A 227 -7.66 6.07 -80.33
CA LYS A 227 -8.49 5.43 -79.30
C LYS A 227 -9.35 4.35 -79.96
N CYS A 228 -9.24 3.13 -79.44
CA CYS A 228 -10.29 2.13 -79.52
C CYS A 228 -11.17 2.30 -78.27
#